data_AF-A0A2P5W0W9-F1
#
_entry.id   AF-A0A2P5W0W9-F1
#
_cell.length_a   1.000
_cell.length_b   1.000
_cell.length_c   1.000
_cell.angle_alpha   90.00
_cell.angle_beta   90.00
_cell.angle_gamma   90.00
#
_symmetry.space_group_name_H-M   'P 1'
#
loop_
_entity.id
_entity.type
_entity.pdbx_description
1 polymer ?
#
loop_
_entity_poly.entity_id
_entity_poly.type
_entity_poly.pdbx_seq_one_letter_code
_entity_poly.pdbx_strand_id
1 'polypeptide(L)'
;MSKTPESLNNAQNNTKSSLGPAKPITTLPDLFLTAVSLLFLFSSPKPNHTLFRKFLPFPPNARRFPKMTTTSQSRASFATPQALSDWLKPRLSSDSLESWGVKPGTKNLHNLWLELSEGETSLVDSSPPLRTVNVVTVRILGKGNLVLVESRQELSDGSFRDRFRPLSEKMKPHETTEEAVTRAVKEELGSSRVVRIVPGSYRKKLEERNSVSYPGLPARYVLHSVEAWVEGLPEEDFVTEEKEEYEDVDGTRRLEKAVSVRKHYWKWVCSDSLCS
;
A
#
# COMPACT_ATOMS: atom_id res chain seq x y z
N MET A 1 -23.81 -81.43 -13.91
CA MET A 1 -23.25 -80.59 -12.84
C MET A 1 -21.77 -80.97 -12.71
N SER A 2 -20.88 -80.70 -13.68
CA SER A 2 -20.38 -79.38 -14.16
C SER A 2 -19.93 -78.52 -12.97
N LYS A 3 -18.66 -78.17 -12.73
CA LYS A 3 -17.48 -77.94 -13.59
C LYS A 3 -16.16 -78.18 -12.83
N THR A 4 -15.14 -78.62 -13.56
CA THR A 4 -13.69 -78.63 -13.25
C THR A 4 -13.05 -77.23 -13.40
N PRO A 5 -11.82 -77.00 -12.88
CA PRO A 5 -11.23 -75.67 -12.74
C PRO A 5 -10.51 -75.21 -14.02
N GLU A 6 -10.63 -73.93 -14.37
CA GLU A 6 -9.86 -73.30 -15.44
C GLU A 6 -8.67 -72.53 -14.89
N SER A 7 -7.52 -72.86 -15.46
CA SER A 7 -6.21 -72.24 -15.28
C SER A 7 -6.12 -70.89 -15.99
N LEU A 8 -5.48 -69.92 -15.34
CA LEU A 8 -4.98 -68.69 -15.93
C LEU A 8 -3.80 -68.99 -16.87
N ASN A 9 -3.91 -68.59 -18.13
CA ASN A 9 -2.78 -68.53 -19.07
C ASN A 9 -2.89 -67.31 -19.99
N ASN A 10 -1.77 -66.58 -20.07
CA ASN A 10 -1.21 -65.79 -21.18
C ASN A 10 -2.07 -64.74 -21.91
N ALA A 11 -1.56 -63.51 -22.03
CA ALA A 11 -0.54 -63.19 -23.05
C ALA A 11 -0.12 -61.71 -23.04
N GLN A 12 1.17 -61.55 -23.31
CA GLN A 12 1.97 -60.39 -23.71
C GLN A 12 1.24 -59.23 -24.44
N ASN A 13 1.71 -58.00 -24.19
CA ASN A 13 2.28 -57.17 -25.25
C ASN A 13 3.26 -56.11 -24.70
N ASN A 14 4.53 -56.33 -25.02
CA ASN A 14 5.61 -55.35 -24.97
C ASN A 14 5.43 -54.35 -26.11
N THR A 15 5.62 -53.06 -25.86
CA THR A 15 6.08 -52.14 -26.93
C THR A 15 7.17 -51.23 -26.38
N LYS A 16 8.31 -51.32 -27.08
CA LYS A 16 9.59 -50.68 -26.81
C LYS A 16 9.48 -49.15 -26.80
N SER A 17 10.06 -48.55 -25.77
CA SER A 17 10.57 -47.18 -25.79
C SER A 17 11.89 -47.12 -26.57
N SER A 18 11.96 -46.31 -27.62
CA SER A 18 13.23 -45.94 -28.26
C SER A 18 13.44 -44.43 -28.27
N LEU A 19 14.66 -44.07 -27.89
CA LEU A 19 15.32 -42.78 -27.67
C LEU A 19 15.40 -41.86 -28.91
N GLY A 20 15.19 -40.55 -28.70
CA GLY A 20 15.90 -39.38 -29.30
C GLY A 20 15.76 -39.11 -30.82
N PRO A 21 15.81 -37.83 -31.27
CA PRO A 21 16.87 -36.88 -30.90
C PRO A 21 16.36 -35.50 -30.39
N ALA A 22 17.32 -34.68 -29.98
CA ALA A 22 17.19 -33.53 -29.08
C ALA A 22 17.03 -32.16 -29.77
N LYS A 23 16.30 -31.27 -29.07
CA LYS A 23 16.37 -29.78 -28.99
C LYS A 23 16.04 -28.96 -30.27
N PRO A 24 15.37 -27.79 -30.13
CA PRO A 24 15.98 -26.62 -29.49
C PRO A 24 15.38 -26.26 -28.13
N ILE A 25 16.27 -25.84 -27.24
CA ILE A 25 15.97 -25.09 -26.03
C ILE A 25 15.50 -23.70 -26.46
N THR A 26 14.26 -23.33 -26.18
CA THR A 26 13.85 -21.93 -26.16
C THR A 26 14.25 -21.38 -24.81
N THR A 27 15.32 -20.59 -24.84
CA THR A 27 15.90 -19.86 -23.73
C THR A 27 14.86 -18.94 -23.11
N LEU A 28 14.66 -19.09 -21.80
CA LEU A 28 14.10 -18.04 -20.95
C LEU A 28 14.94 -16.77 -21.15
N PRO A 29 14.35 -15.61 -21.45
CA PRO A 29 15.04 -14.37 -21.18
C PRO A 29 15.10 -14.20 -19.66
N ASP A 30 16.33 -14.29 -19.14
CA ASP A 30 16.75 -13.59 -17.93
C ASP A 30 16.24 -12.14 -18.02
N LEU A 31 15.25 -11.82 -17.20
CA LEU A 31 14.97 -10.45 -16.79
C LEU A 31 15.30 -10.37 -15.30
N PHE A 32 16.60 -10.37 -15.04
CA PHE A 32 17.15 -9.69 -13.89
C PHE A 32 16.69 -8.23 -13.87
N LEU A 33 16.61 -7.68 -12.65
CA LEU A 33 16.42 -6.27 -12.27
C LEU A 33 14.98 -5.88 -11.88
N THR A 34 14.70 -5.95 -10.58
CA THR A 34 14.56 -4.75 -9.72
C THR A 34 14.49 -5.20 -8.26
N ALA A 35 15.61 -5.67 -7.72
CA ALA A 35 15.85 -5.60 -6.29
C ALA A 35 16.16 -4.13 -5.96
N VAL A 36 15.14 -3.33 -5.62
CA VAL A 36 15.41 -2.06 -4.94
C VAL A 36 15.70 -2.40 -3.49
N SER A 37 16.99 -2.63 -3.24
CA SER A 37 17.59 -2.60 -1.92
C SER A 37 17.33 -1.22 -1.31
N LEU A 38 16.37 -1.14 -0.39
CA LEU A 38 16.27 -0.02 0.54
C LEU A 38 16.98 -0.43 1.83
N LEU A 39 18.31 -0.57 1.73
CA LEU A 39 19.16 -0.30 2.88
C LEU A 39 18.97 1.17 3.22
N PHE A 40 18.16 1.42 4.22
CA PHE A 40 18.11 2.70 4.90
C PHE A 40 19.50 3.03 5.44
N LEU A 41 20.10 4.09 4.92
CA LEU A 41 21.28 4.70 5.50
C LEU A 41 20.81 5.73 6.53
N PHE A 42 20.52 5.28 7.76
CA PHE A 42 20.49 6.18 8.90
C PHE A 42 21.93 6.37 9.42
N SER A 43 22.60 7.42 8.95
CA SER A 43 23.66 8.04 9.75
C SER A 43 23.33 9.52 9.92
N SER A 44 22.94 9.88 11.14
CA SER A 44 23.08 11.24 11.63
C SER A 44 23.72 11.18 13.02
N PRO A 45 24.81 11.93 13.27
CA PRO A 45 25.56 11.81 14.51
C PRO A 45 24.85 12.55 15.65
N LYS A 46 24.89 11.96 16.85
CA LYS A 46 24.48 12.64 18.10
C LYS A 46 25.53 13.69 18.51
N PRO A 47 25.12 14.77 19.19
CA PRO A 47 25.95 15.95 19.39
C PRO A 47 26.88 15.77 20.60
N ASN A 48 28.13 16.21 20.47
CA ASN A 48 29.01 16.46 21.59
C ASN A 48 29.41 17.93 21.63
N HIS A 49 29.34 18.49 22.83
CA HIS A 49 29.57 19.89 23.18
C HIS A 49 31.03 20.33 23.00
N THR A 50 31.18 21.65 22.84
CA THR A 50 32.37 22.52 22.98
C THR A 50 33.46 22.45 21.91
N LEU A 51 33.61 23.54 21.14
CA LEU A 51 34.71 24.50 21.26
C LEU A 51 34.56 25.68 20.27
N PHE A 52 34.90 26.87 20.75
CA PHE A 52 34.89 28.16 20.05
C PHE A 52 35.62 28.15 18.69
N ARG A 53 35.06 28.82 17.68
CA ARG A 53 35.85 29.67 16.76
C ARG A 53 35.00 30.61 15.87
N LYS A 54 35.21 31.90 16.15
CA LYS A 54 35.44 33.04 15.24
C LYS A 54 34.41 33.37 14.15
N PHE A 55 33.73 34.50 14.41
CA PHE A 55 33.05 35.39 13.49
C PHE A 55 33.87 35.73 12.24
N LEU A 56 33.20 35.72 11.08
CA LEU A 56 33.44 36.65 9.95
C LEU A 56 32.08 37.01 9.29
N PRO A 57 31.89 38.27 8.85
CA PRO A 57 30.59 38.77 8.39
C PRO A 57 30.42 38.55 6.88
N PHE A 58 29.26 38.04 6.46
CA PHE A 58 28.84 38.04 5.06
C PHE A 58 27.58 38.92 4.89
N PRO A 59 27.48 39.69 3.79
CA PRO A 59 26.57 40.82 3.66
C PRO A 59 25.11 40.40 3.42
N PRO A 60 24.12 41.24 3.80
CA PRO A 60 22.71 40.93 3.59
C PRO A 60 22.32 41.28 2.15
N ASN A 61 22.26 40.28 1.26
CA ASN A 61 21.58 40.45 -0.01
C ASN A 61 20.08 40.20 0.20
N ALA A 62 19.33 41.31 0.36
CA ALA A 62 17.88 41.33 0.34
C ALA A 62 17.36 40.95 -1.05
N ARG A 63 17.23 39.65 -1.31
CA ARG A 63 16.41 39.15 -2.42
C ARG A 63 14.95 39.19 -1.98
N ARG A 64 14.19 40.09 -2.60
CA ARG A 64 12.74 40.22 -2.49
C ARG A 64 12.11 38.86 -2.76
N PHE A 65 11.59 38.22 -1.71
CA PHE A 65 10.69 37.09 -1.87
C PHE A 65 9.40 37.62 -2.48
N PRO A 66 8.90 37.07 -3.61
CA PRO A 66 7.57 37.37 -4.05
C PRO A 66 6.60 36.90 -2.96
N LYS A 67 5.78 37.84 -2.51
CA LYS A 67 4.67 37.68 -1.58
C LYS A 67 3.94 36.38 -1.89
N MET A 68 4.04 35.38 -1.01
CA MET A 68 3.22 34.16 -1.13
C MET A 68 1.77 34.62 -1.08
N THR A 69 1.09 34.59 -2.23
CA THR A 69 -0.36 34.57 -2.26
C THR A 69 -0.76 33.34 -1.46
N THR A 70 -1.46 33.55 -0.35
CA THR A 70 -2.24 32.52 0.31
C THR A 70 -3.22 32.00 -0.73
N THR A 71 -2.84 30.97 -1.48
CA THR A 71 -3.72 30.26 -2.38
C THR A 71 -4.80 29.68 -1.49
N SER A 72 -6.02 30.23 -1.62
CA SER A 72 -7.24 29.60 -1.15
C SER A 72 -7.13 28.12 -1.49
N GLN A 73 -7.05 27.26 -0.49
CA GLN A 73 -7.02 25.81 -0.67
C GLN A 73 -8.42 25.39 -1.13
N SER A 74 -8.77 25.70 -2.38
CA SER A 74 -10.02 25.26 -2.99
C SER A 74 -9.93 23.75 -3.13
N ARG A 75 -10.59 23.03 -2.22
CA ARG A 75 -10.78 21.58 -2.34
C ARG A 75 -11.60 21.35 -3.60
N ALA A 76 -10.98 20.79 -4.63
CA ALA A 76 -11.70 20.42 -5.85
C ALA A 76 -12.66 19.27 -5.51
N SER A 77 -13.95 19.47 -5.79
CA SER A 77 -14.98 18.43 -5.71
C SER A 77 -15.50 18.14 -7.12
N PHE A 78 -15.75 16.87 -7.42
CA PHE A 78 -16.12 16.41 -8.76
C PHE A 78 -17.42 15.62 -8.69
N ALA A 79 -18.44 16.07 -9.43
CA ALA A 79 -19.75 15.42 -9.43
C ALA A 79 -19.74 14.03 -10.08
N THR A 80 -18.82 13.76 -11.00
CA THR A 80 -18.72 12.49 -11.72
C THR A 80 -17.26 12.08 -11.95
N PRO A 81 -16.96 10.78 -12.15
CA PRO A 81 -15.63 10.33 -12.57
C PRO A 81 -15.15 11.00 -13.87
N GLN A 82 -16.06 11.29 -14.80
CA GLN A 82 -15.74 11.98 -16.05
C GLN A 82 -15.24 13.40 -15.81
N ALA A 83 -15.89 14.16 -14.92
CA ALA A 83 -15.46 15.51 -14.57
C ALA A 83 -14.06 15.51 -13.93
N LEU A 84 -13.75 14.50 -13.11
CA LEU A 84 -12.40 14.30 -12.59
C LEU A 84 -11.40 13.98 -13.71
N SER A 85 -11.74 13.09 -14.64
CA SER A 85 -10.92 12.77 -15.81
C SER A 85 -10.54 14.01 -16.59
N ASP A 86 -11.54 14.84 -16.94
CA ASP A 86 -11.35 16.00 -17.78
C ASP A 86 -10.53 17.10 -17.08
N TRP A 87 -10.60 17.16 -15.74
CA TRP A 87 -9.74 18.03 -14.95
C TRP A 87 -8.29 17.54 -14.88
N LEU A 88 -8.06 16.22 -14.81
CA LEU A 88 -6.73 15.60 -14.72
C LEU A 88 -5.97 15.56 -16.05
N LYS A 89 -6.65 15.29 -17.17
CA LYS A 89 -6.04 15.17 -18.51
C LYS A 89 -5.09 16.30 -18.89
N PRO A 90 -5.43 17.60 -18.71
CA PRO A 90 -4.50 18.68 -19.04
C PRO A 90 -3.37 18.87 -18.01
N ARG A 91 -3.41 18.15 -16.88
CA ARG A 91 -2.51 18.34 -15.73
C ARG A 91 -1.54 17.18 -15.49
N LEU A 92 -1.80 16.01 -16.07
CA LEU A 92 -0.97 14.81 -16.00
C LEU A 92 -0.51 14.42 -17.41
N SER A 93 0.63 13.74 -17.52
CA SER A 93 1.03 13.09 -18.79
C SER A 93 0.03 12.00 -19.15
N SER A 94 -0.35 11.86 -20.43
CA SER A 94 -1.27 10.82 -20.90
C SER A 94 -0.88 9.42 -20.43
N ASP A 95 0.39 9.04 -20.57
CA ASP A 95 0.95 7.75 -20.15
C ASP A 95 0.73 7.43 -18.65
N SER A 96 0.65 8.47 -17.82
CA SER A 96 0.41 8.29 -16.38
C SER A 96 -1.04 7.93 -16.11
N LEU A 97 -1.99 8.70 -16.66
CA LEU A 97 -3.43 8.48 -16.44
C LEU A 97 -3.91 7.17 -17.07
N GLU A 98 -3.41 6.84 -18.26
CA GLU A 98 -3.73 5.57 -18.96
C GLU A 98 -3.22 4.33 -18.24
N SER A 99 -2.23 4.49 -17.34
CA SER A 99 -1.69 3.36 -16.59
C SER A 99 -2.55 2.92 -15.40
N TRP A 100 -3.50 3.75 -14.97
CA TRP A 100 -4.33 3.52 -13.79
C TRP A 100 -5.37 2.41 -14.05
N GLY A 101 -5.40 1.39 -13.21
CA GLY A 101 -6.28 0.22 -13.39
C GLY A 101 -5.80 -0.78 -14.45
N VAL A 102 -4.74 -0.44 -15.21
CA VAL A 102 -4.12 -1.31 -16.22
C VAL A 102 -2.84 -1.93 -15.70
N LYS A 103 -1.97 -1.13 -15.07
CA LYS A 103 -0.73 -1.65 -14.47
C LYS A 103 -1.06 -2.40 -13.16
N PRO A 104 -0.49 -3.60 -12.94
CA PRO A 104 -0.71 -4.35 -11.71
C PRO A 104 -0.39 -3.52 -10.48
N GLY A 105 -1.26 -3.61 -9.47
CA GLY A 105 -1.08 -2.84 -8.25
C GLY A 105 -1.30 -1.34 -8.43
N THR A 106 -2.00 -0.86 -9.45
CA THR A 106 -2.54 0.53 -9.47
C THR A 106 -4.02 0.54 -9.10
N LYS A 107 -4.54 1.71 -8.70
CA LYS A 107 -5.99 1.96 -8.57
C LYS A 107 -6.48 2.64 -9.86
N ASN A 108 -7.78 2.57 -10.15
CA ASN A 108 -8.36 3.18 -11.34
C ASN A 108 -8.86 4.62 -11.08
N LEU A 109 -9.32 5.31 -12.11
CA LEU A 109 -9.87 6.68 -11.97
C LEU A 109 -11.10 6.70 -11.05
N HIS A 110 -11.93 5.67 -11.10
CA HIS A 110 -13.13 5.57 -10.29
C HIS A 110 -12.81 5.49 -8.80
N ASN A 111 -11.77 4.76 -8.40
CA ASN A 111 -11.25 4.75 -7.03
C ASN A 111 -10.87 6.17 -6.56
N LEU A 112 -10.15 6.94 -7.36
CA LEU A 112 -9.74 8.28 -6.97
C LEU A 112 -10.95 9.20 -6.80
N TRP A 113 -11.94 9.06 -7.68
CA TRP A 113 -13.20 9.81 -7.57
C TRP A 113 -13.94 9.49 -6.26
N LEU A 114 -14.06 8.20 -5.90
CA LEU A 114 -14.68 7.77 -4.63
C LEU A 114 -13.93 8.32 -3.42
N GLU A 115 -12.60 8.20 -3.41
CA GLU A 115 -11.73 8.74 -2.35
C GLU A 115 -11.90 10.27 -2.19
N LEU A 116 -12.20 11.00 -3.26
CA LEU A 116 -12.45 12.44 -3.23
C LEU A 116 -13.89 12.75 -2.79
N SER A 117 -14.89 12.00 -3.28
CA SER A 117 -16.29 12.22 -2.93
C SER A 117 -16.58 11.91 -1.46
N GLU A 118 -15.90 10.90 -0.91
CA GLU A 118 -15.98 10.54 0.51
C GLU A 118 -15.06 11.39 1.40
N GLY A 119 -14.26 12.30 0.81
CA GLY A 119 -13.40 13.22 1.53
C GLY A 119 -12.17 12.58 2.19
N GLU A 120 -11.90 11.31 1.93
CA GLU A 120 -10.70 10.59 2.39
C GLU A 120 -9.41 11.22 1.83
N THR A 121 -9.54 11.85 0.66
CA THR A 121 -8.43 12.55 0.00
C THR A 121 -8.85 13.94 -0.48
N SER A 122 -7.86 14.75 -0.82
CA SER A 122 -8.09 16.05 -1.46
C SER A 122 -7.02 16.33 -2.50
N LEU A 123 -7.36 17.11 -3.52
CA LEU A 123 -6.42 17.58 -4.53
C LEU A 123 -6.15 19.07 -4.34
N VAL A 124 -4.86 19.41 -4.35
CA VAL A 124 -4.40 20.79 -4.50
C VAL A 124 -4.10 21.01 -5.97
N ASP A 125 -4.64 22.10 -6.54
CA ASP A 125 -4.39 22.49 -7.93
C ASP A 125 -2.96 23.06 -8.09
N SER A 126 -2.00 22.14 -8.19
CA SER A 126 -0.61 22.39 -8.54
C SER A 126 -0.26 21.72 -9.88
N SER A 127 0.96 21.90 -10.37
CA SER A 127 1.44 21.24 -11.59
C SER A 127 2.67 20.37 -11.29
N PRO A 128 2.54 19.03 -11.25
CA PRO A 128 1.29 18.27 -11.29
C PRO A 128 0.45 18.46 -10.00
N PRO A 129 -0.84 18.07 -9.99
CA PRO A 129 -1.70 18.15 -8.81
C PRO A 129 -1.14 17.35 -7.64
N LEU A 130 -1.33 17.88 -6.42
CA LEU A 130 -0.87 17.20 -5.20
C LEU A 130 -2.05 16.59 -4.45
N ARG A 131 -2.08 15.26 -4.36
CA ARG A 131 -3.07 14.51 -3.58
C ARG A 131 -2.67 14.49 -2.11
N THR A 132 -3.53 14.99 -1.21
CA THR A 132 -3.29 14.91 0.23
C THR A 132 -4.14 13.80 0.84
N VAL A 133 -3.53 12.98 1.69
CA VAL A 133 -4.16 11.86 2.40
C VAL A 133 -3.76 11.90 3.86
N ASN A 134 -4.73 11.74 4.77
CA ASN A 134 -4.45 11.49 6.18
C ASN A 134 -4.48 9.98 6.41
N VAL A 135 -3.43 9.45 7.04
CA VAL A 135 -3.27 8.00 7.23
C VAL A 135 -2.94 7.76 8.69
N VAL A 136 -3.68 6.86 9.33
CA VAL A 136 -3.33 6.33 10.64
C VAL A 136 -2.35 5.17 10.47
N THR A 137 -1.30 5.15 11.27
CA THR A 137 -0.31 4.06 11.28
C THR A 137 -0.24 3.48 12.68
N VAL A 138 -0.60 2.20 12.83
CA VAL A 138 -0.66 1.53 14.12
C VAL A 138 0.49 0.54 14.23
N ARG A 139 1.45 0.87 15.09
CA ARG A 139 2.52 -0.05 15.45
C ARG A 139 2.01 -0.98 16.54
N ILE A 140 1.55 -2.15 16.13
CA ILE A 140 1.00 -3.15 17.04
C ILE A 140 2.14 -3.91 17.71
N LEU A 141 2.17 -3.83 19.03
CA LEU A 141 3.21 -4.42 19.86
C LEU A 141 2.89 -5.90 20.16
N GLY A 142 3.88 -6.76 19.94
CA GLY A 142 3.83 -8.19 20.24
C GLY A 142 4.73 -8.56 21.42
N LYS A 143 4.79 -9.86 21.75
CA LYS A 143 5.73 -10.39 22.75
C LYS A 143 7.17 -10.31 22.22
N GLY A 144 8.15 -10.25 23.13
CA GLY A 144 9.57 -10.42 22.77
C GLY A 144 10.14 -9.38 21.79
N ASN A 145 9.75 -8.11 21.92
CA ASN A 145 10.16 -7.01 21.03
C ASN A 145 9.71 -7.19 19.57
N LEU A 146 8.64 -7.97 19.34
CA LEU A 146 8.04 -8.13 18.02
C LEU A 146 7.02 -7.02 17.75
N VAL A 147 6.83 -6.73 16.47
CA VAL A 147 5.79 -5.84 15.96
C VAL A 147 5.10 -6.47 14.76
N LEU A 148 3.81 -6.19 14.64
CA LEU A 148 3.03 -6.68 13.51
C LEU A 148 3.25 -5.79 12.30
N VAL A 149 3.54 -6.40 11.17
CA VAL A 149 3.61 -5.73 9.88
C VAL A 149 2.75 -6.44 8.84
N GLU A 150 2.17 -5.63 7.97
CA GLU A 150 1.59 -6.09 6.73
C GLU A 150 2.73 -6.35 5.75
N SER A 151 2.99 -7.63 5.45
CA SER A 151 4.06 -8.03 4.54
C SER A 151 3.66 -7.82 3.07
N ARG A 152 2.45 -8.25 2.70
CA ARG A 152 1.88 -8.10 1.36
C ARG A 152 0.35 -8.02 1.42
N GLN A 153 -0.25 -7.53 0.34
CA GLN A 153 -1.69 -7.52 0.09
C GLN A 153 -2.04 -8.23 -1.21
N GLU A 154 -3.19 -8.89 -1.23
CA GLU A 154 -3.88 -9.36 -2.44
C GLU A 154 -5.00 -8.38 -2.79
N LEU A 155 -5.05 -7.90 -4.03
CA LEU A 155 -6.08 -7.00 -4.53
C LEU A 155 -7.22 -7.76 -5.21
N SER A 156 -8.33 -7.06 -5.48
CA SER A 156 -9.50 -7.63 -6.14
C SER A 156 -9.27 -8.06 -7.59
N ASP A 157 -8.27 -7.50 -8.25
CA ASP A 157 -7.81 -7.91 -9.59
C ASP A 157 -6.84 -9.12 -9.56
N GLY A 158 -6.57 -9.68 -8.37
CA GLY A 158 -5.65 -10.80 -8.17
C GLY A 158 -4.17 -10.41 -8.14
N SER A 159 -3.84 -9.13 -8.32
CA SER A 159 -2.46 -8.65 -8.19
C SER A 159 -2.03 -8.55 -6.73
N PHE A 160 -0.71 -8.59 -6.51
CA PHE A 160 -0.13 -8.47 -5.18
C PHE A 160 0.68 -7.18 -5.04
N ARG A 161 0.72 -6.65 -3.82
CA ARG A 161 1.58 -5.53 -3.44
C ARG A 161 2.37 -5.88 -2.19
N ASP A 162 3.69 -5.80 -2.26
CA ASP A 162 4.54 -5.83 -1.08
C ASP A 162 4.39 -4.53 -0.29
N ARG A 163 4.44 -4.63 1.04
CA ARG A 163 4.16 -3.51 1.94
C ARG A 163 5.20 -3.34 3.02
N PHE A 164 5.53 -4.42 3.72
CA PHE A 164 6.48 -4.48 4.85
C PHE A 164 6.40 -3.26 5.78
N ARG A 165 5.18 -2.93 6.22
CA ARG A 165 4.91 -1.73 7.02
C ARG A 165 3.87 -2.03 8.11
N PRO A 166 3.79 -1.22 9.18
CA PRO A 166 2.73 -1.36 10.16
C PRO A 166 1.35 -1.18 9.54
N LEU A 167 0.30 -1.63 10.25
CA LEU A 167 -1.09 -1.41 9.87
C LEU A 167 -1.30 0.07 9.53
N SER A 168 -1.76 0.35 8.30
CA SER A 168 -1.74 1.70 7.72
C SER A 168 -3.00 1.94 6.92
N GLU A 169 -3.90 2.72 7.50
CA GLU A 169 -5.26 2.90 6.97
C GLU A 169 -5.59 4.37 6.74
N LYS A 170 -6.35 4.67 5.68
CA LYS A 170 -6.82 6.04 5.40
C LYS A 170 -7.74 6.49 6.53
N MET A 171 -7.59 7.73 6.99
CA MET A 171 -8.53 8.32 7.96
C MET A 171 -9.78 8.82 7.24
N LYS A 172 -10.96 8.59 7.82
CA LYS A 172 -12.22 9.17 7.33
C LYS A 172 -12.32 10.64 7.74
N PRO A 173 -13.11 11.46 7.01
CA PRO A 173 -13.35 12.84 7.43
C PRO A 173 -13.91 12.89 8.86
N HIS A 174 -13.45 13.88 9.63
CA HIS A 174 -13.92 14.15 11.00
C HIS A 174 -13.60 13.06 12.04
N GLU A 175 -12.84 12.03 11.68
CA GLU A 175 -12.41 10.99 12.59
C GLU A 175 -11.20 11.46 13.44
N THR A 176 -11.24 11.18 14.75
CA THR A 176 -10.07 11.32 15.62
C THR A 176 -9.03 10.25 15.31
N THR A 177 -7.80 10.41 15.82
CA THR A 177 -6.77 9.37 15.59
C THR A 177 -7.18 8.06 16.27
N GLU A 178 -7.76 8.13 17.46
CA GLU A 178 -8.20 6.98 18.26
C GLU A 178 -9.36 6.22 17.61
N GLU A 179 -10.33 6.93 17.04
CA GLU A 179 -11.43 6.33 16.27
C GLU A 179 -10.87 5.62 15.02
N ALA A 180 -9.96 6.27 14.30
CA ALA A 180 -9.31 5.70 13.11
C ALA A 180 -8.50 4.44 13.44
N VAL A 181 -7.75 4.44 14.55
CA VAL A 181 -7.03 3.25 15.05
C VAL A 181 -8.01 2.10 15.30
N THR A 182 -9.09 2.38 16.03
CA THR A 182 -10.07 1.36 16.42
C THR A 182 -10.76 0.78 15.20
N ARG A 183 -11.15 1.64 14.25
CA ARG A 183 -11.74 1.22 12.99
C ARG A 183 -10.77 0.40 12.15
N ALA A 184 -9.54 0.86 11.97
CA ALA A 184 -8.55 0.17 11.15
C ALA A 184 -8.23 -1.24 11.69
N VAL A 185 -8.09 -1.38 13.01
CA VAL A 185 -7.94 -2.71 13.64
C VAL A 185 -9.18 -3.58 13.39
N LYS A 186 -10.39 -3.01 13.49
CA LYS A 186 -11.64 -3.74 13.29
C LYS A 186 -11.80 -4.23 11.85
N GLU A 187 -11.50 -3.37 10.89
CA GLU A 187 -11.65 -3.63 9.45
C GLU A 187 -10.57 -4.62 8.95
N GLU A 188 -9.30 -4.41 9.30
CA GLU A 188 -8.20 -5.22 8.75
C GLU A 188 -7.84 -6.44 9.62
N LEU A 189 -8.02 -6.40 10.95
CA LEU A 189 -7.62 -7.48 11.88
C LEU A 189 -8.79 -8.24 12.52
N GLY A 190 -10.02 -7.84 12.21
CA GLY A 190 -11.26 -8.48 12.64
C GLY A 190 -12.00 -7.73 13.76
N SER A 191 -13.30 -8.00 13.87
CA SER A 191 -14.24 -7.15 14.60
C SER A 191 -14.31 -7.33 16.11
N SER A 192 -13.75 -8.41 16.65
CA SER A 192 -13.81 -8.78 18.08
C SER A 192 -12.54 -8.44 18.86
N ARG A 193 -11.77 -7.45 18.38
CA ARG A 193 -10.47 -7.08 18.94
C ARG A 193 -10.58 -5.90 19.89
N VAL A 194 -9.92 -6.01 21.04
CA VAL A 194 -9.77 -4.90 22.00
C VAL A 194 -8.46 -4.19 21.74
N VAL A 195 -8.50 -2.88 21.51
CA VAL A 195 -7.32 -2.06 21.24
C VAL A 195 -7.00 -1.19 22.45
N ARG A 196 -5.72 -1.19 22.85
CA ARG A 196 -5.19 -0.31 23.90
C ARG A 196 -4.02 0.49 23.34
N ILE A 197 -4.29 1.75 23.00
CA ILE A 197 -3.28 2.70 22.53
C ILE A 197 -2.34 3.04 23.69
N VAL A 198 -1.03 3.04 23.43
CA VAL A 198 0.00 3.41 24.40
C VAL A 198 -0.07 4.93 24.62
N PRO A 199 -0.34 5.40 25.85
CA PRO A 199 -0.41 6.83 26.13
C PRO A 199 0.89 7.56 25.76
N GLY A 200 0.77 8.71 25.09
CA GLY A 200 1.93 9.52 24.68
C GLY A 200 2.74 8.97 23.49
N SER A 201 2.31 7.88 22.87
CA SER A 201 2.99 7.30 21.69
C SER A 201 2.71 8.04 20.38
N TYR A 202 1.71 8.92 20.35
CA TYR A 202 1.29 9.63 19.14
C TYR A 202 2.43 10.44 18.52
N ARG A 203 2.60 10.28 17.20
CA ARG A 203 3.52 11.06 16.38
C ARG A 203 2.84 11.48 15.08
N LYS A 204 3.14 12.69 14.63
CA LYS A 204 2.71 13.20 13.33
C LYS A 204 3.91 13.41 12.42
N LYS A 205 3.84 12.89 11.20
CA LYS A 205 4.87 13.08 10.17
C LYS A 205 4.22 13.46 8.85
N LEU A 206 4.87 14.32 8.07
CA LEU A 206 4.45 14.67 6.72
C LEU A 206 5.46 14.12 5.73
N GLU A 207 5.00 13.40 4.72
CA GLU A 207 5.82 12.82 3.67
C GLU A 207 5.23 13.11 2.30
N GLU A 208 6.05 13.59 1.37
CA GLU A 208 5.66 13.74 -0.03
C GLU A 208 6.41 12.74 -0.89
N ARG A 209 5.69 11.98 -1.71
CA ARG A 209 6.26 10.99 -2.62
C ARG A 209 5.33 10.70 -3.78
N ASN A 210 5.83 10.04 -4.81
CA ASN A 210 4.99 9.53 -5.90
C ASN A 210 4.04 8.45 -5.37
N SER A 211 2.77 8.53 -5.79
CA SER A 211 1.77 7.53 -5.44
C SER A 211 1.99 6.24 -6.25
N VAL A 212 2.14 5.11 -5.57
CA VAL A 212 2.17 3.79 -6.22
C VAL A 212 0.81 3.45 -6.83
N SER A 213 -0.28 3.82 -6.14
CA SER A 213 -1.64 3.56 -6.61
C SER A 213 -2.03 4.43 -7.81
N TYR A 214 -1.45 5.62 -7.92
CA TYR A 214 -1.75 6.60 -8.97
C TYR A 214 -0.44 7.15 -9.56
N PRO A 215 0.29 6.38 -10.39
CA PRO A 215 1.51 6.84 -11.02
C PRO A 215 1.33 8.20 -11.72
N GLY A 216 2.30 9.11 -11.54
CA GLY A 216 2.23 10.49 -12.07
C GLY A 216 1.47 11.49 -11.20
N LEU A 217 0.69 11.03 -10.20
CA LEU A 217 0.03 11.89 -9.22
C LEU A 217 0.80 11.85 -7.89
N PRO A 218 1.63 12.86 -7.56
CA PRO A 218 2.32 12.90 -6.29
C PRO A 218 1.33 13.02 -5.14
N ALA A 219 1.72 12.46 -3.99
CA ALA A 219 0.91 12.44 -2.79
C ALA A 219 1.66 12.97 -1.57
N ARG A 220 0.98 13.83 -0.81
CA ARG A 220 1.32 14.26 0.53
C ARG A 220 0.59 13.39 1.54
N TYR A 221 1.34 12.57 2.26
CA TYR A 221 0.85 11.74 3.35
C TYR A 221 1.03 12.48 4.67
N VAL A 222 -0.08 12.72 5.36
CA VAL A 222 -0.08 13.15 6.75
C VAL A 222 -0.23 11.88 7.59
N LEU A 223 0.88 11.39 8.12
CA LEU A 223 0.96 10.15 8.88
C LEU A 223 0.72 10.43 10.36
N HIS A 224 -0.27 9.76 10.92
CA HIS A 224 -0.67 9.78 12.32
C HIS A 224 -0.28 8.43 12.95
N SER A 225 0.90 8.34 13.54
CA SER A 225 1.45 7.10 14.07
C SER A 225 1.16 6.95 15.57
N VAL A 226 0.76 5.77 15.99
CA VAL A 226 0.59 5.40 17.40
C VAL A 226 1.17 4.01 17.65
N GLU A 227 1.47 3.71 18.91
CA GLU A 227 1.72 2.34 19.36
C GLU A 227 0.48 1.79 20.06
N ALA A 228 0.19 0.50 19.86
CA ALA A 228 -0.99 -0.12 20.48
C ALA A 228 -0.77 -1.60 20.81
N TRP A 229 -1.48 -2.07 21.83
CA TRP A 229 -1.68 -3.48 22.12
C TRP A 229 -3.05 -3.91 21.59
N VAL A 230 -3.11 -5.06 20.92
CA VAL A 230 -4.36 -5.61 20.38
C VAL A 230 -4.56 -7.02 20.94
N GLU A 231 -5.67 -7.24 21.65
CA GLU A 231 -5.97 -8.53 22.26
C GLU A 231 -6.46 -9.57 21.23
N GLY A 232 -6.07 -10.83 21.47
CA GLY A 232 -6.56 -11.99 20.73
C GLY A 232 -5.90 -12.24 19.38
N LEU A 233 -4.88 -11.44 18.99
CA LEU A 233 -4.13 -11.71 17.76
C LEU A 233 -3.37 -13.05 17.85
N PRO A 234 -3.24 -13.79 16.73
CA PRO A 234 -2.37 -14.96 16.67
C PRO A 234 -0.92 -14.62 17.01
N GLU A 235 -0.21 -15.56 17.64
CA GLU A 235 1.24 -15.42 17.93
C GLU A 235 2.12 -15.66 16.70
N GLU A 236 1.59 -16.37 15.70
CA GLU A 236 2.25 -16.69 14.43
C GLU A 236 1.77 -15.76 13.30
N ASP A 237 2.44 -15.83 12.14
CA ASP A 237 1.99 -15.18 10.90
C ASP A 237 0.55 -15.60 10.56
N PHE A 238 -0.26 -14.65 10.09
CA PHE A 238 -1.67 -14.90 9.78
C PHE A 238 -2.16 -14.08 8.59
N VAL A 239 -3.33 -14.45 8.09
CA VAL A 239 -4.00 -13.79 6.97
C VAL A 239 -5.38 -13.35 7.42
N THR A 240 -5.78 -12.14 7.04
CA THR A 240 -7.15 -11.65 7.20
C THR A 240 -7.75 -11.32 5.85
N GLU A 241 -9.07 -11.43 5.77
CA GLU A 241 -9.84 -11.07 4.57
C GLU A 241 -10.64 -9.80 4.85
N GLU A 242 -10.60 -8.88 3.90
CA GLU A 242 -11.36 -7.63 3.95
C GLU A 242 -12.62 -7.76 3.09
N LYS A 243 -13.73 -7.21 3.58
CA LYS A 243 -14.94 -7.08 2.78
C LYS A 243 -14.76 -5.94 1.77
N GLU A 244 -15.52 -5.96 0.67
CA GLU A 244 -15.38 -4.94 -0.37
C GLU A 244 -15.54 -3.52 0.22
N GLU A 245 -14.52 -2.66 0.02
CA GLU A 245 -14.40 -1.29 0.58
C GLU A 245 -15.57 -0.40 0.14
N TYR A 246 -16.08 -0.62 -1.08
CA TYR A 246 -17.19 0.12 -1.67
C TYR A 246 -18.30 -0.87 -2.07
N GLU A 247 -19.46 -0.80 -1.41
CA GLU A 247 -20.64 -1.56 -1.82
C GLU A 247 -21.20 -0.96 -3.13
N ASP A 248 -21.55 -1.82 -4.08
CA ASP A 248 -22.14 -1.40 -5.35
C ASP A 248 -23.59 -0.93 -5.10
N VAL A 249 -23.75 0.35 -4.76
CA VAL A 249 -25.04 0.93 -4.32
C VAL A 249 -26.08 0.95 -5.44
N ASP A 250 -25.66 0.82 -6.69
CA ASP A 250 -26.56 0.84 -7.84
C ASP A 250 -26.15 -0.30 -8.77
N GLY A 251 -26.93 -1.38 -8.81
CA GLY A 251 -26.76 -2.53 -9.73
C GLY A 251 -26.88 -2.17 -11.23
N THR A 252 -26.64 -0.91 -11.57
CA THR A 252 -26.72 -0.31 -12.88
C THR A 252 -25.32 -0.15 -13.45
N ARG A 253 -24.98 -1.11 -14.33
CA ARG A 253 -23.90 -1.06 -15.33
C ARG A 253 -22.49 -1.04 -14.77
N ARG A 254 -21.74 -2.13 -15.00
CA ARG A 254 -20.44 -2.23 -15.72
C ARG A 254 -19.47 -1.00 -15.70
N LEU A 255 -19.52 -0.13 -14.70
CA LEU A 255 -18.48 0.84 -14.39
C LEU A 255 -17.28 0.03 -13.93
N GLU A 256 -16.08 0.57 -14.18
CA GLU A 256 -14.82 -0.03 -13.74
C GLU A 256 -14.86 -0.22 -12.22
N LYS A 257 -15.15 -1.46 -11.78
CA LYS A 257 -15.23 -1.81 -10.37
C LYS A 257 -13.96 -1.33 -9.67
N ALA A 258 -14.14 -0.62 -8.56
CA ALA A 258 -13.03 -0.13 -7.74
C ALA A 258 -12.08 -1.29 -7.38
N VAL A 259 -10.78 -1.08 -7.56
CA VAL A 259 -9.77 -2.03 -7.09
C VAL A 259 -9.66 -1.89 -5.57
N SER A 260 -9.99 -2.95 -4.84
CA SER A 260 -9.96 -3.00 -3.37
C SER A 260 -8.96 -4.05 -2.91
N VAL A 261 -8.57 -3.98 -1.63
CA VAL A 261 -7.81 -5.08 -1.00
C VAL A 261 -8.79 -6.21 -0.69
N ARG A 262 -8.32 -7.45 -0.81
CA ARG A 262 -9.07 -8.67 -0.45
C ARG A 262 -8.45 -9.39 0.71
N LYS A 263 -7.11 -9.48 0.74
CA LYS A 263 -6.37 -10.18 1.78
C LYS A 263 -5.17 -9.39 2.25
N HIS A 264 -4.92 -9.44 3.55
CA HIS A 264 -3.75 -8.89 4.20
C HIS A 264 -2.93 -10.03 4.79
N TYR A 265 -1.62 -10.02 4.53
CA TYR A 265 -0.70 -11.03 5.04
C TYR A 265 0.16 -10.42 6.13
N TRP A 266 -0.09 -10.84 7.36
CA TRP A 266 0.51 -10.28 8.57
C TRP A 266 1.67 -11.12 9.06
N LYS A 267 2.74 -10.44 9.47
CA LYS A 267 3.93 -11.06 10.05
C LYS A 267 4.36 -10.38 11.32
N TRP A 268 4.84 -11.19 12.27
CA TRP A 268 5.55 -10.67 13.42
C TRP A 268 7.04 -10.54 13.09
N VAL A 269 7.58 -9.33 13.20
CA VAL A 269 8.99 -9.05 12.91
C VAL A 269 9.65 -8.40 14.12
N CYS A 270 10.97 -8.57 14.25
CA CYS A 270 11.71 -7.85 15.27
C CYS A 270 11.57 -6.34 15.06
N SER A 271 11.26 -5.61 16.13
CA SER A 271 11.16 -4.15 16.16
C SER A 271 12.36 -3.47 15.51
N ASP A 272 13.56 -4.01 15.74
CA ASP A 272 14.82 -3.42 15.29
C ASP A 272 14.98 -3.52 13.77
N SER A 273 14.31 -4.48 13.12
CA SER A 273 14.32 -4.66 11.67
C SER A 273 13.48 -3.62 10.91
N LEU A 274 12.66 -2.81 11.60
CA LEU A 274 11.91 -1.70 11.00
C LEU A 274 12.59 -0.34 11.19
N CYS A 275 13.61 -0.30 12.05
CA CYS A 275 14.40 0.90 12.35
C CYS A 275 15.70 0.96 11.54
N SER A 276 16.06 -0.12 10.84
CA SER A 276 17.24 -0.20 10.00
C SER A 276 17.06 0.61 8.75
#